data_AF-A0A502XR24-F1
#
_entry.id   AF-A0A502XR24-F1
#
_cell.length_a   1.000
_cell.length_b   1.000
_cell.length_c   1.000
_cell.angle_alpha   90.00
_cell.angle_beta   90.00
_cell.angle_gamma   90.00
#
_symmetry.space_group_name_H-M   'P 1'
#
loop_
_entity.id
_entity.type
_entity.pdbx_description
1 polymer ?
#
loop_
_entity_poly.entity_id
_entity_poly.type
_entity_poly.pdbx_seq_one_letter_code
_entity_poly.pdbx_strand_id
1 'polypeptide(L)' 'KTAFNLQVSYDQKKEFGLAANVAYTIVPGFSVITELDWAHNDHDNNGYNWTNIAPGKKNALGGFVRFQRDF' A
#
# COMPACT_ATOMS: atom_id res chain seq x y z
N LYS A 1 -9.37 -8.60 18.38
CA LYS A 1 -9.98 -7.35 17.84
C LYS A 1 -9.56 -7.24 16.38
N THR A 2 -10.47 -6.91 15.47
CA THR A 2 -10.15 -6.74 14.04
C THR A 2 -10.44 -5.31 13.63
N ALA A 3 -9.52 -4.70 12.88
CA ALA A 3 -9.73 -3.41 12.24
C ALA A 3 -9.41 -3.52 10.75
N PHE A 4 -10.15 -2.81 9.93
CA PHE A 4 -9.95 -2.73 8.49
C PHE A 4 -9.81 -1.26 8.10
N ASN A 5 -8.82 -0.95 7.27
CA ASN A 5 -8.63 0.37 6.71
C ASN A 5 -8.47 0.28 5.19
N LEU A 6 -9.00 1.29 4.51
CA LEU A 6 -8.88 1.48 3.08
C LEU A 6 -8.46 2.93 2.82
N GLN A 7 -7.47 3.12 1.95
CA GLN A 7 -6.93 4.42 1.57
C GLN A 7 -6.88 4.51 0.04
N VAL A 8 -7.29 5.66 -0.50
CA VAL A 8 -7.30 5.94 -1.94
C VAL A 8 -6.73 7.33 -2.17
N SER A 9 -5.85 7.45 -3.16
CA SER A 9 -5.23 8.73 -3.54
C SER A 9 -5.18 8.87 -5.06
N TYR A 10 -5.39 10.08 -5.55
CA TYR A 10 -5.29 10.43 -6.97
C TYR A 10 -4.80 11.86 -7.13
N ASP A 11 -4.03 12.15 -8.18
CA ASP A 11 -3.48 13.49 -8.43
C ASP A 11 -3.74 14.03 -9.85
N GLN A 12 -3.32 15.27 -10.09
CA GLN A 12 -3.48 15.95 -11.39
C GLN A 12 -2.66 15.32 -12.52
N LYS A 13 -1.61 14.57 -12.19
CA LYS A 13 -0.75 13.86 -13.13
C LYS A 13 -1.31 12.48 -13.51
N LYS A 14 -2.54 12.18 -13.07
CA LYS A 14 -3.24 10.91 -13.28
C LYS A 14 -2.59 9.73 -12.56
N GLU A 15 -1.82 10.01 -11.52
CA GLU A 15 -1.26 9.01 -10.64
C GLU A 15 -2.34 8.51 -9.70
N PHE A 16 -2.33 7.22 -9.37
CA PHE A 16 -3.32 6.63 -8.47
C PHE A 16 -2.67 5.68 -7.47
N GLY A 17 -3.18 5.68 -6.24
CA GLY A 17 -2.76 4.77 -5.18
C GLY A 17 -3.98 4.20 -4.46
N LEU A 18 -3.92 2.91 -4.14
CA LEU A 18 -4.92 2.17 -3.37
C LEU A 18 -4.19 1.31 -2.35
N ALA A 19 -4.50 1.49 -1.07
CA ALA A 19 -3.95 0.69 0.01
C ALA A 19 -5.08 0.13 0.87
N ALA A 20 -5.01 -1.17 1.18
CA ALA A 20 -5.96 -1.83 2.06
C ALA A 20 -5.19 -2.60 3.13
N ASN A 21 -5.57 -2.43 4.40
CA ASN A 21 -4.99 -3.21 5.49
C ASN A 21 -6.03 -3.79 6.43
N VAL A 22 -5.65 -4.94 6.99
CA VAL A 22 -6.37 -5.64 8.05
C VAL A 22 -5.43 -5.78 9.23
N ALA A 23 -5.85 -5.32 10.40
CA ALA A 23 -5.16 -5.50 11.66
C ALA A 23 -5.94 -6.49 12.54
N TYR A 24 -5.31 -7.59 12.92
CA TYR A 24 -5.89 -8.61 13.79
C TYR A 24 -5.08 -8.76 15.08
N THR A 25 -5.71 -8.46 16.21
CA THR A 25 -5.16 -8.72 17.54
C THR A 25 -5.47 -10.16 17.96
N ILE A 26 -4.44 -11.00 18.02
CA ILE A 26 -4.53 -12.44 18.35
C ILE A 26 -4.71 -12.61 19.86
N VAL A 27 -3.85 -11.95 20.65
CA VAL A 27 -3.94 -11.86 22.11
C VAL A 27 -3.72 -10.41 22.54
N PRO A 28 -4.17 -9.98 23.73
CA PRO A 28 -3.91 -8.63 24.22
C PRO A 28 -2.41 -8.28 24.14
N GLY A 29 -2.13 -7.12 23.54
CA GLY A 29 -0.77 -6.63 23.27
C GLY A 29 -0.04 -7.33 22.12
N PHE A 30 -0.66 -8.18 21.31
CA PHE A 30 -0.05 -8.77 20.11
C PHE A 30 -0.99 -8.69 18.90
N SER A 31 -0.54 -8.00 17.85
CA SER A 31 -1.30 -7.82 16.62
C SER A 31 -0.48 -8.18 15.38
N VAL A 32 -1.17 -8.76 14.39
CA VAL A 32 -0.66 -8.99 13.04
C VAL A 32 -1.41 -8.04 12.10
N ILE A 33 -0.66 -7.27 11.32
CA ILE A 33 -1.19 -6.31 10.37
C ILE A 33 -0.71 -6.71 8.98
N THR A 34 -1.62 -6.86 8.05
CA THR A 34 -1.33 -7.15 6.64
C THR A 34 -1.80 -5.99 5.79
N GLU A 35 -0.96 -5.49 4.90
CA GLU A 35 -1.27 -4.39 3.97
C GLU A 35 -0.95 -4.81 2.53
N LEU A 36 -1.83 -4.43 1.61
CA LEU A 36 -1.65 -4.56 0.17
C LEU A 36 -1.85 -3.19 -0.48
N ASP A 37 -0.89 -2.83 -1.33
CA ASP A 37 -0.84 -1.57 -2.04
C ASP A 37 -0.83 -1.80 -3.54
N TRP A 38 -1.65 -1.05 -4.26
CA TRP A 38 -1.63 -0.95 -5.71
C TRP A 38 -1.41 0.49 -6.12
N ALA A 39 -0.50 0.72 -7.05
CA ALA A 39 -0.21 2.05 -7.57
C ALA A 39 -0.20 2.05 -9.09
N HIS A 40 -0.79 3.10 -9.67
CA HIS A 40 -0.64 3.47 -11.07
C HIS A 40 0.26 4.69 -11.17
N ASN A 41 1.32 4.57 -11.96
CA ASN A 41 2.26 5.65 -12.23
C ASN A 41 2.61 5.70 -13.71
N ASP A 42 2.32 6.84 -14.35
CA ASP A 42 2.57 7.08 -15.77
C ASP A 42 3.92 7.80 -15.94
N HIS A 43 5.00 7.19 -15.44
CA HIS A 43 6.34 7.79 -15.46
C HIS A 43 6.84 8.10 -16.88
N ASP A 44 6.40 7.33 -17.88
CA ASP A 44 6.72 7.59 -19.28
C ASP A 44 6.25 8.98 -19.74
N ASN A 45 5.12 9.46 -19.21
CA ASN A 45 4.57 10.77 -19.51
C ASN A 45 4.98 11.86 -18.51
N ASN A 46 5.19 11.49 -17.24
CA ASN A 46 5.40 12.45 -16.14
C ASN A 46 6.86 12.63 -15.73
N GLY A 47 7.79 11.83 -16.28
CA GLY A 47 9.23 11.91 -16.02
C GLY A 47 9.67 11.56 -14.59
N TYR A 48 8.76 11.01 -13.78
CA TYR A 48 8.98 10.73 -12.36
C TYR A 48 8.40 9.35 -12.00
N ASN A 49 9.25 8.50 -11.42
CA ASN A 49 8.92 7.13 -11.05
C ASN A 49 9.23 6.89 -9.56
N TRP A 50 8.22 7.07 -8.70
CA TRP A 50 8.34 6.83 -7.26
C TRP A 50 8.10 5.37 -6.86
N THR A 51 7.55 4.56 -7.78
CA THR A 51 7.18 3.16 -7.56
C THR A 51 8.29 2.19 -8.00
N ASN A 52 9.31 2.69 -8.71
CA ASN A 52 10.38 1.93 -9.33
C ASN A 52 9.89 0.87 -10.34
N ILE A 53 8.75 1.13 -10.99
CA ILE A 53 8.17 0.25 -12.02
C ILE A 53 9.11 0.22 -13.24
N ALA A 54 9.27 -0.96 -13.86
CA ALA A 54 10.09 -1.11 -15.06
C ALA A 54 9.53 -0.29 -16.25
N PRO A 55 10.40 0.18 -17.17
CA PRO A 55 9.96 0.93 -18.36
C PRO A 55 8.89 0.19 -19.17
N GLY A 56 7.91 0.92 -19.69
CA GLY A 56 6.79 0.36 -20.45
C GLY A 56 5.73 -0.35 -19.61
N LYS A 57 5.84 -0.31 -18.28
CA LYS A 57 4.79 -0.73 -17.34
C LYS A 57 4.30 0.49 -16.54
N LYS A 58 3.04 0.46 -16.11
CA LYS A 58 2.42 1.58 -15.39
C LYS A 58 1.81 1.22 -14.04
N ASN A 59 1.86 -0.05 -13.64
CA ASN A 59 1.25 -0.51 -12.40
C ASN A 59 2.27 -1.21 -11.50
N ALA A 60 2.22 -0.92 -10.20
CA ALA A 60 2.97 -1.59 -9.14
C ALA A 60 2.00 -2.27 -8.16
N LEU A 61 2.44 -3.40 -7.62
CA LEU A 61 1.81 -4.07 -6.49
C LEU A 61 2.86 -4.24 -5.40
N GLY A 62 2.51 -3.83 -4.19
CA GLY A 62 3.37 -3.90 -3.01
C GLY A 62 2.55 -4.29 -1.78
N GLY A 63 3.23 -4.49 -0.66
CA GLY A 63 2.58 -4.77 0.60
C GLY A 63 3.56 -5.29 1.64
N PHE A 64 3.06 -5.44 2.86
CA PHE A 64 3.84 -5.98 3.97
C PHE A 64 2.98 -6.74 4.98
N VAL A 65 3.68 -7.50 5.81
CA VAL A 65 3.14 -8.08 7.03
C VAL A 65 3.94 -7.52 8.21
N ARG A 66 3.24 -6.99 9.21
CA ARG A 66 3.82 -6.41 10.42
C ARG A 66 3.34 -7.16 11.65
N PHE A 67 4.30 -7.52 12.49
CA PHE A 67 4.06 -8.08 13.82
C PHE A 67 4.32 -6.99 14.85
N GLN A 68 3.33 -6.68 15.69
CA GLN A 68 3.43 -5.66 16.72
C GLN A 68 3.13 -6.26 18.09
N ARG A 69 4.06 -6.10 19.04
CA ARG A 69 3.94 -6.55 20.42
C ARG A 69 4.19 -5.37 21.37
N ASP A 70 3.32 -5.22 22.37
CA ASP A 70 3.49 -4.29 23.48
C ASP A 70 4.13 -5.04 24.67
N PHE A 71 5.08 -4.40 25.38
CA PHE A 71 5.86 -4.97 26.49
C PHE A 71 5.63 -4.23 27.81
#